data_AF-K1T681-F1
#
_entry.id   AF-K1T681-F1
#
_cell.length_a   1.000
_cell.length_b   1.000
_cell.length_c   1.000
_cell.angle_alpha   90.00
_cell.angle_beta   90.00
_cell.angle_gamma   90.00
#
_symmetry.space_group_name_H-M   'P 1'
#
loop_
_entity.id
_entity.type
_entity.pdbx_description
1 polymer ?
#
loop_
_entity_poly.entity_id
_entity_poly.type
_entity_poly.pdbx_seq_one_letter_code
_entity_poly.pdbx_strand_id
1 'polypeptide(L)'
;MMLNNNPYSEVKGFNYWPSYAMVLNDVMDRFDLEIVKRELKGAQNLGASCVRVWVSNVSWQRSAPRFLSDFRALLSAAESYGILVMPVLFNRWVDTDYPVGELDLTTVMMPLSGANREYLRSFLGEFRNDSRILMWDLCNEPFYYALLPLEENAIQEIKRLEIRYWQECL
;
A
#
# COMPACT_ATOMS: atom_id res chain seq x y z
N MET A 1 -5.74 2.60 31.58
CA MET A 1 -7.05 2.98 30.99
C MET A 1 -7.34 1.95 29.91
N MET A 2 -8.16 0.93 30.20
CA MET A 2 -8.55 -0.04 29.16
C MET A 2 -9.67 0.60 28.35
N LEU A 3 -9.46 0.72 27.04
CA LEU A 3 -10.49 1.11 26.07
C LEU A 3 -11.48 -0.07 25.94
N ASN A 4 -12.24 -0.33 26.99
CA ASN A 4 -13.20 -1.43 27.03
C ASN A 4 -14.25 -1.18 25.93
N ASN A 5 -14.25 -2.07 24.93
CA ASN A 5 -15.06 -2.07 23.71
C ASN A 5 -14.46 -1.41 22.45
N ASN A 6 -13.15 -1.11 22.39
CA ASN A 6 -12.52 -0.82 21.11
C ASN A 6 -11.97 -2.12 20.47
N PRO A 7 -12.59 -2.66 19.39
CA PRO A 7 -12.08 -3.86 18.70
C PRO A 7 -10.68 -3.66 18.11
N TYR A 8 -10.21 -2.41 18.00
CA TYR A 8 -8.88 -2.06 17.50
C TYR A 8 -7.87 -1.75 18.60
N SER A 9 -8.22 -1.92 19.88
CA SER A 9 -7.31 -1.65 21.02
C SER A 9 -6.03 -2.49 20.99
N GLU A 10 -6.06 -3.64 20.31
CA GLU A 10 -4.92 -4.54 20.16
C GLU A 10 -4.20 -4.42 18.81
N VAL A 11 -4.59 -3.47 17.94
CA VAL A 11 -3.87 -3.22 16.68
C VAL A 11 -2.54 -2.54 16.99
N LYS A 12 -1.47 -3.32 16.88
CA LYS A 12 -0.08 -2.91 17.07
C LYS A 12 0.76 -3.61 16.03
N GLY A 13 1.65 -2.88 15.38
CA GLY A 13 2.23 -3.38 14.15
C GLY A 13 3.40 -2.57 13.64
N PHE A 14 3.85 -2.97 12.46
CA PHE A 14 4.97 -2.35 11.78
C PHE A 14 4.62 -1.99 10.35
N ASN A 15 5.26 -0.96 9.83
CA ASN A 15 5.46 -0.84 8.39
C ASN A 15 6.38 -1.99 7.95
N TYR A 16 5.91 -2.83 7.03
CA TYR A 16 6.62 -4.00 6.57
C TYR A 16 7.17 -3.76 5.16
N TRP A 17 8.50 -3.82 5.08
CA TRP A 17 9.28 -3.76 3.87
C TRP A 17 10.22 -4.97 3.86
N PRO A 18 10.05 -5.94 2.96
CA PRO A 18 10.85 -7.15 2.97
C PRO A 18 12.34 -6.86 2.81
N SER A 19 13.21 -7.62 3.48
CA SER A 19 14.66 -7.35 3.44
C SER A 19 15.30 -7.49 2.05
N TYR A 20 14.65 -8.17 1.11
CA TYR A 20 15.10 -8.31 -0.27
C TYR A 20 14.72 -7.13 -1.17
N ALA A 21 13.81 -6.25 -0.73
CA ALA A 21 13.28 -5.18 -1.54
C ALA A 21 14.17 -3.93 -1.46
N MET A 22 14.71 -3.49 -2.60
CA MET A 22 15.50 -2.26 -2.69
C MET A 22 14.66 -1.09 -3.21
N VAL A 23 13.65 -1.39 -4.03
CA VAL A 23 12.66 -0.45 -4.56
C VAL A 23 11.25 -1.03 -4.39
N LEU A 24 10.21 -0.20 -4.52
CA LEU A 24 8.82 -0.62 -4.26
C LEU A 24 8.39 -1.84 -5.08
N ASN A 25 8.69 -1.87 -6.38
CA ASN A 25 8.42 -3.03 -7.24
C ASN A 25 9.00 -4.35 -6.70
N ASP A 26 10.18 -4.33 -6.05
CA ASP A 26 10.82 -5.55 -5.58
C ASP A 26 9.96 -6.30 -4.56
N VAL A 27 9.14 -5.58 -3.77
CA VAL A 27 8.26 -6.18 -2.75
C VAL A 27 7.44 -7.33 -3.34
N MET A 28 6.91 -7.14 -4.55
CA MET A 28 6.08 -8.10 -5.26
C MET A 28 6.83 -8.82 -6.40
N ASP A 29 7.66 -8.12 -7.17
CA ASP A 29 8.40 -8.72 -8.29
C ASP A 29 9.39 -9.79 -7.82
N ARG A 30 10.01 -9.58 -6.65
CA ARG A 30 10.97 -10.52 -6.04
C ARG A 30 10.39 -11.25 -4.83
N PHE A 31 9.06 -11.39 -4.77
CA PHE A 31 8.39 -12.03 -3.65
C PHE A 31 9.04 -13.37 -3.27
N ASP A 32 9.52 -13.44 -2.02
CA ASP A 32 10.13 -14.63 -1.44
C ASP A 32 9.36 -15.00 -0.17
N LEU A 33 8.56 -16.07 -0.29
CA LEU A 33 7.68 -16.53 0.78
C LEU A 33 8.44 -16.97 2.03
N GLU A 34 9.63 -17.56 1.89
CA GLU A 34 10.38 -18.07 3.03
C GLU A 34 11.01 -16.93 3.83
N ILE A 35 11.49 -15.88 3.15
CA ILE A 35 11.92 -14.64 3.81
C ILE A 35 10.74 -13.97 4.50
N VAL A 36 9.60 -13.83 3.82
CA VAL A 36 8.38 -13.20 4.38
C VAL A 36 7.92 -13.93 5.64
N LYS A 37 7.87 -15.28 5.63
CA LYS A 37 7.52 -16.06 6.82
C LYS A 37 8.48 -15.81 7.99
N ARG A 38 9.79 -15.79 7.73
CA ARG A 38 10.81 -15.51 8.75
C ARG A 38 10.62 -14.13 9.38
N GLU A 39 10.34 -13.12 8.56
CA GLU A 39 10.18 -11.73 9.01
C GLU A 39 8.86 -11.53 9.78
N LEU A 40 7.77 -12.12 9.31
CA LEU A 40 6.48 -12.14 10.01
C LEU A 40 6.55 -12.91 11.34
N LYS A 41 7.33 -14.00 11.40
CA LYS A 41 7.61 -14.67 12.67
C LYS A 41 8.33 -13.75 13.66
N GLY A 42 9.28 -12.94 13.17
CA GLY A 42 9.92 -11.89 13.95
C GLY A 42 8.91 -10.86 14.48
N ALA A 43 8.03 -10.36 13.61
CA ALA A 43 6.96 -9.43 13.99
C ALA A 43 6.03 -10.03 15.06
N GLN A 44 5.64 -11.30 14.92
CA GLN A 44 4.85 -12.03 15.91
C GLN A 44 5.56 -12.10 17.27
N ASN A 45 6.86 -12.43 17.28
CA ASN A 45 7.65 -12.51 18.52
C ASN A 45 7.74 -11.15 19.25
N LEU A 46 7.62 -10.04 18.51
CA LEU A 46 7.54 -8.68 19.06
C LEU A 46 6.12 -8.26 19.46
N GLY A 47 5.13 -9.15 19.27
CA GLY A 47 3.74 -8.91 19.63
C GLY A 47 2.94 -8.14 18.59
N ALA A 48 3.39 -8.06 17.33
CA ALA A 48 2.59 -7.45 16.27
C ALA A 48 1.32 -8.27 15.98
N SER A 49 0.21 -7.57 15.78
CA SER A 49 -1.09 -8.08 15.33
C SER A 49 -1.44 -7.60 13.92
N CYS A 50 -0.69 -6.65 13.38
CA CYS A 50 -0.90 -6.12 12.03
C CYS A 50 0.43 -5.72 11.36
N VAL A 51 0.50 -5.79 10.04
CA VAL A 51 1.56 -5.16 9.24
C VAL A 51 0.97 -4.29 8.14
N ARG A 52 1.54 -3.11 7.93
CA ARG A 52 1.26 -2.23 6.80
C ARG A 52 2.27 -2.51 5.69
N VAL A 53 1.83 -3.00 4.55
CA VAL A 53 2.71 -3.42 3.44
C VAL A 53 2.43 -2.62 2.19
N TRP A 54 3.46 -2.02 1.60
CA TRP A 54 3.30 -1.37 0.29
C TRP A 54 3.31 -2.40 -0.81
N VAL A 55 2.34 -2.31 -1.70
CA VAL A 55 2.31 -3.10 -2.93
C VAL A 55 2.42 -2.16 -4.13
N SER A 56 2.85 -2.73 -5.26
CA SER A 56 3.12 -1.96 -6.47
C SER A 56 2.05 -2.18 -7.53
N ASN A 57 1.41 -1.09 -7.98
CA ASN A 57 0.52 -1.14 -9.14
C ASN A 57 1.29 -1.44 -10.44
N VAL A 58 2.58 -1.10 -10.49
CA VAL A 58 3.47 -1.41 -11.62
C VAL A 58 3.79 -2.91 -11.66
N SER A 59 4.09 -3.55 -10.52
CA SER A 59 4.21 -5.02 -10.41
C SER A 59 2.95 -5.74 -10.88
N TRP A 60 1.77 -5.25 -10.48
CA TRP A 60 0.50 -5.81 -10.96
C TRP A 60 0.37 -5.69 -12.49
N GLN A 61 0.73 -4.54 -13.08
CA GLN A 61 0.69 -4.34 -14.53
C GLN A 61 1.69 -5.25 -15.27
N ARG A 62 2.84 -5.58 -14.67
CA ARG A 62 3.82 -6.53 -15.23
C ARG A 62 3.26 -7.95 -15.28
N SER A 63 2.58 -8.39 -14.21
CA SER A 63 1.93 -9.70 -14.17
C SER A 63 0.85 -9.77 -13.10
N ALA A 64 -0.40 -9.48 -13.47
CA ALA A 64 -1.54 -9.54 -12.56
C ALA A 64 -1.74 -10.93 -11.93
N PRO A 65 -1.66 -12.06 -12.67
CA PRO A 65 -1.84 -13.38 -12.07
C PRO A 65 -0.78 -13.72 -11.02
N ARG A 66 0.49 -13.37 -11.28
CA ARG A 66 1.58 -13.61 -10.33
C ARG A 66 1.42 -12.72 -9.10
N PHE A 67 1.18 -11.42 -9.29
CA PHE A 67 0.95 -10.49 -8.20
C PHE A 67 -0.17 -10.94 -7.25
N LEU A 68 -1.33 -11.34 -7.80
CA LEU A 68 -2.47 -11.77 -6.99
C LEU A 68 -2.18 -13.08 -6.25
N SER A 69 -1.46 -14.01 -6.89
CA SER A 69 -1.02 -15.26 -6.27
C SER A 69 -0.03 -15.02 -5.12
N ASP A 70 0.96 -14.17 -5.33
CA ASP A 70 1.98 -13.82 -4.35
C ASP A 70 1.38 -13.05 -3.17
N PHE A 71 0.46 -12.11 -3.43
CA PHE A 71 -0.23 -11.39 -2.37
C PHE A 71 -1.11 -12.32 -1.53
N ARG A 72 -1.79 -13.29 -2.16
CA ARG A 72 -2.54 -14.32 -1.43
C ARG A 72 -1.62 -15.16 -0.53
N ALA A 73 -0.42 -15.50 -1.00
CA ALA A 73 0.57 -16.21 -0.22
C ALA A 73 1.08 -15.38 0.97
N LEU A 74 1.28 -14.07 0.79
CA LEU A 74 1.60 -13.13 1.87
C LEU A 74 0.49 -13.11 2.93
N LEU A 75 -0.78 -12.99 2.52
CA LEU A 75 -1.92 -13.01 3.44
C LEU A 75 -1.98 -14.34 4.22
N SER A 76 -1.79 -15.48 3.55
CA SER A 76 -1.75 -16.80 4.20
C SER A 76 -0.60 -16.93 5.21
N ALA A 77 0.58 -16.39 4.88
CA ALA A 77 1.71 -16.37 5.79
C ALA A 77 1.41 -15.51 7.03
N ALA A 78 0.86 -14.29 6.85
CA ALA A 78 0.51 -13.40 7.95
C ALA A 78 -0.54 -14.03 8.87
N GLU A 79 -1.59 -14.63 8.30
CA GLU A 79 -2.63 -15.34 9.04
C GLU A 79 -2.05 -16.47 9.90
N SER A 80 -1.10 -17.25 9.37
CA SER A 80 -0.44 -18.33 10.13
C SER A 80 0.30 -17.85 11.40
N TYR A 81 0.59 -16.55 11.48
CA TYR A 81 1.19 -15.90 12.65
C TYR A 81 0.20 -15.04 13.45
N GLY A 82 -1.09 -15.05 13.10
CA GLY A 82 -2.12 -14.21 13.73
C GLY A 82 -1.96 -12.72 13.43
N ILE A 83 -1.36 -12.39 12.28
CA ILE A 83 -1.10 -11.02 11.84
C ILE A 83 -2.08 -10.67 10.72
N LEU A 84 -2.79 -9.55 10.86
CA LEU A 84 -3.59 -8.95 9.79
C LEU A 84 -2.72 -8.07 8.89
N VAL A 85 -3.22 -7.80 7.68
CA VAL A 85 -2.48 -7.01 6.69
C VAL A 85 -3.25 -5.73 6.35
N MET A 86 -2.51 -4.63 6.24
CA MET A 86 -2.97 -3.35 5.68
C MET A 86 -2.18 -3.08 4.39
N PRO A 87 -2.70 -3.47 3.22
CA PRO A 87 -2.05 -3.17 1.95
C PRO A 87 -2.15 -1.68 1.60
N VAL A 88 -1.05 -1.12 1.14
CA VAL A 88 -0.97 0.24 0.58
C VAL A 88 -0.94 0.14 -0.94
N LEU A 89 -2.00 0.65 -1.59
CA LEU A 89 -2.25 0.44 -3.03
C LEU A 89 -1.41 1.33 -3.94
N PHE A 90 -1.12 2.55 -3.49
CA PHE A 90 -0.28 3.50 -4.20
C PHE A 90 0.74 4.15 -3.26
N ASN A 91 1.86 4.61 -3.79
CA ASN A 91 2.85 5.38 -3.04
C ASN A 91 3.19 6.68 -3.79
N ARG A 92 2.96 7.81 -3.14
CA ARG A 92 3.25 9.17 -3.65
C ARG A 92 4.45 9.83 -2.98
N TRP A 93 5.15 9.12 -2.09
CA TRP A 93 6.34 9.65 -1.43
C TRP A 93 7.46 9.92 -2.46
N VAL A 94 7.76 11.21 -2.66
CA VAL A 94 8.80 11.68 -3.56
C VAL A 94 9.75 12.56 -2.74
N ASP A 95 11.00 12.14 -2.64
CA ASP A 95 12.09 12.88 -2.02
C ASP A 95 13.16 13.20 -3.10
N THR A 96 13.95 14.25 -2.89
CA THR A 96 15.07 14.63 -3.77
C THR A 96 16.14 13.56 -3.85
N ASP A 97 16.40 12.87 -2.75
CA ASP A 97 17.50 11.91 -2.65
C ASP A 97 17.02 10.46 -2.84
N TYR A 98 15.77 10.18 -2.48
CA TYR A 98 15.22 8.81 -2.45
C TYR A 98 13.75 8.74 -2.89
N PRO A 99 13.44 8.91 -4.19
CA PRO A 99 12.07 8.76 -4.68
C PRO A 99 11.66 7.28 -4.70
N VAL A 100 10.84 6.86 -3.73
CA VAL A 100 10.31 5.49 -3.61
C VAL A 100 8.87 5.38 -4.12
N GLY A 101 8.21 6.52 -4.39
CA GLY A 101 6.88 6.61 -4.96
C GLY A 101 6.82 6.23 -6.44
N GLU A 102 5.90 5.35 -6.79
CA GLU A 102 5.62 4.96 -8.19
C GLU A 102 4.60 5.89 -8.86
N LEU A 103 3.91 6.71 -8.08
CA LEU A 103 2.90 7.63 -8.57
C LEU A 103 3.45 9.05 -8.53
N ASP A 104 3.62 9.67 -9.69
CA ASP A 104 4.11 11.05 -9.80
C ASP A 104 2.97 12.08 -9.80
N LEU A 105 3.33 13.36 -9.68
CA LEU A 105 2.36 14.46 -9.62
C LEU A 105 1.56 14.59 -10.92
N THR A 106 2.19 14.39 -12.08
CA THR A 106 1.51 14.53 -13.37
C THR A 106 0.47 13.44 -13.56
N THR A 107 0.71 12.23 -13.06
CA THR A 107 -0.27 11.14 -13.08
C THR A 107 -1.52 11.48 -12.27
N VAL A 108 -1.38 12.03 -11.05
CA VAL A 108 -2.54 12.37 -10.20
C VAL A 108 -3.26 13.66 -10.59
N MET A 109 -2.65 14.49 -11.45
CA MET A 109 -3.31 15.65 -12.04
C MET A 109 -4.20 15.29 -13.23
N MET A 110 -4.07 14.07 -13.76
CA MET A 110 -4.85 13.54 -14.88
C MET A 110 -6.04 12.70 -14.40
N PRO A 111 -7.03 12.39 -15.26
CA PRO A 111 -8.03 11.36 -14.96
C PRO A 111 -7.39 10.01 -14.62
N LEU A 112 -8.06 9.20 -13.78
CA LEU A 112 -7.56 7.86 -13.45
C LEU A 112 -7.43 7.02 -14.73
N SER A 113 -6.22 6.56 -15.01
CA SER A 113 -5.92 5.78 -16.21
C SER A 113 -6.69 4.47 -16.23
N GLY A 114 -6.94 3.92 -17.44
CA GLY A 114 -7.58 2.61 -17.58
C GLY A 114 -6.81 1.49 -16.87
N ALA A 115 -5.47 1.56 -16.86
CA ALA A 115 -4.62 0.59 -16.18
C ALA A 115 -4.79 0.65 -14.65
N ASN A 116 -4.77 1.85 -14.05
CA ASN A 116 -4.98 2.00 -12.61
C ASN A 116 -6.41 1.65 -12.20
N ARG A 117 -7.40 1.94 -13.05
CA ARG A 117 -8.79 1.52 -12.83
C ARG A 117 -8.94 0.00 -12.82
N GLU A 118 -8.32 -0.70 -13.77
CA GLU A 118 -8.37 -2.16 -13.80
C GLU A 118 -7.56 -2.78 -12.65
N TYR A 119 -6.42 -2.20 -12.28
CA TYR A 119 -5.67 -2.60 -11.08
C TYR A 119 -6.55 -2.57 -9.83
N LEU A 120 -7.19 -1.42 -9.54
CA LEU A 120 -8.07 -1.28 -8.38
C LEU A 120 -9.25 -2.26 -8.44
N ARG A 121 -9.94 -2.33 -9.58
CA ARG A 121 -11.07 -3.24 -9.77
C ARG A 121 -10.68 -4.70 -9.57
N SER A 122 -9.56 -5.13 -10.14
CA SER A 122 -9.09 -6.52 -10.04
C SER A 122 -8.63 -6.82 -8.62
N PHE A 123 -7.76 -5.98 -8.06
CA PHE A 123 -7.13 -6.25 -6.78
C PHE A 123 -8.11 -6.11 -5.60
N LEU A 124 -8.85 -5.01 -5.53
CA LEU A 124 -9.93 -4.86 -4.54
C LEU A 124 -11.03 -5.89 -4.79
N GLY A 125 -11.37 -6.15 -6.05
CA GLY A 125 -12.40 -7.13 -6.41
C GLY A 125 -12.12 -8.53 -5.87
N GLU A 126 -10.88 -8.99 -5.98
CA GLU A 126 -10.40 -10.29 -5.52
C GLU A 126 -10.43 -10.42 -3.99
N PHE A 127 -10.00 -9.37 -3.27
CA PHE A 127 -9.74 -9.45 -1.82
C PHE A 127 -10.70 -8.63 -0.94
N ARG A 128 -11.73 -7.97 -1.49
CA ARG A 128 -12.65 -7.08 -0.74
C ARG A 128 -13.27 -7.69 0.52
N ASN A 129 -13.48 -9.01 0.53
CA ASN A 129 -14.10 -9.74 1.64
C ASN A 129 -13.10 -10.64 2.38
N ASP A 130 -11.80 -10.50 2.12
CA ASP A 130 -10.76 -11.32 2.74
C ASP A 130 -10.54 -10.86 4.19
N SER A 131 -10.87 -11.73 5.15
CA SER A 131 -10.80 -11.43 6.58
C SER A 131 -9.39 -11.22 7.10
N ARG A 132 -8.36 -11.52 6.30
CA ARG A 132 -6.95 -11.33 6.64
C ARG A 132 -6.51 -9.88 6.43
N ILE A 133 -7.33 -9.06 5.77
CA ILE A 133 -7.10 -7.63 5.55
C ILE A 133 -7.81 -6.82 6.64
N LEU A 134 -7.05 -6.04 7.41
CA LEU A 134 -7.59 -5.17 8.47
C LEU A 134 -8.21 -3.89 7.90
N MET A 135 -7.51 -3.26 6.95
CA MET A 135 -7.83 -1.95 6.41
C MET A 135 -7.13 -1.79 5.05
N TRP A 136 -7.75 -1.04 4.14
CA TRP A 136 -7.14 -0.60 2.90
C TRP A 136 -6.49 0.77 3.07
N ASP A 137 -5.22 0.89 2.70
CA ASP A 137 -4.54 2.18 2.58
C ASP A 137 -4.50 2.55 1.10
N LEU A 138 -5.31 3.53 0.70
CA LEU A 138 -5.42 3.90 -0.71
C LEU A 138 -4.09 4.44 -1.26
N CYS A 139 -3.39 5.27 -0.49
CA CYS A 139 -2.13 5.85 -0.94
C CYS A 139 -1.28 6.30 0.25
N ASN A 140 0.00 5.92 0.24
CA ASN A 140 0.98 6.53 1.13
C ASN A 140 1.36 7.93 0.64
N GLU A 141 1.22 8.90 1.56
CA GLU A 141 1.57 10.31 1.36
C GLU A 141 0.91 10.98 0.13
N PRO A 142 -0.43 10.96 0.03
CA PRO A 142 -1.12 11.79 -0.95
C PRO A 142 -0.88 13.28 -0.60
N PHE A 143 -0.89 14.15 -1.60
CA PHE A 143 -0.72 15.60 -1.45
C PHE A 143 0.67 16.09 -0.99
N TYR A 144 1.75 15.41 -1.38
CA TYR A 144 3.11 15.89 -1.12
C TYR A 144 3.49 17.07 -2.05
N TYR A 145 3.32 18.30 -1.56
CA TYR A 145 3.62 19.54 -2.30
C TYR A 145 4.60 20.49 -1.59
N ALA A 146 5.11 20.09 -0.42
CA ALA A 146 5.76 20.99 0.54
C ALA A 146 7.02 21.71 -0.01
N LEU A 147 7.55 21.27 -1.14
CA LEU A 147 8.79 21.78 -1.73
C LEU A 147 8.59 22.59 -3.02
N LEU A 148 7.34 22.73 -3.51
CA LEU A 148 7.09 23.43 -4.78
C LEU A 148 6.88 24.93 -4.54
N PRO A 149 7.67 25.83 -5.17
CA PRO A 149 7.53 27.28 -5.03
C PRO A 149 6.35 27.80 -5.88
N LEU A 150 5.16 27.32 -5.59
CA LEU A 150 3.94 27.63 -6.33
C LEU A 150 3.11 28.70 -5.64
N GLU A 151 2.43 29.51 -6.45
CA GLU A 151 1.42 30.44 -5.95
C GLU A 151 0.27 29.67 -5.28
N GLU A 152 -0.38 30.29 -4.29
CA GLU A 152 -1.45 29.66 -3.53
C GLU A 152 -2.59 29.14 -4.42
N ASN A 153 -2.97 29.90 -5.46
CA ASN A 153 -4.00 29.49 -6.42
C ASN A 153 -3.61 28.21 -7.18
N ALA A 154 -2.33 28.05 -7.54
CA ALA A 154 -1.85 26.85 -8.22
C ALA A 154 -1.90 25.64 -7.27
N ILE A 155 -1.53 25.82 -5.99
CA ILE A 155 -1.64 24.78 -4.97
C ILE A 155 -3.10 24.33 -4.79
N GLN A 156 -4.05 25.27 -4.77
CA GLN A 156 -5.47 24.93 -4.65
C GLN A 156 -5.99 24.15 -5.87
N GLU A 157 -5.57 24.52 -7.08
CA GLU A 157 -5.98 23.80 -8.29
C GLU A 157 -5.39 22.39 -8.35
N ILE A 158 -4.11 22.22 -7.98
CA ILE A 158 -3.48 20.90 -7.90
C ILE A 158 -4.20 20.02 -6.88
N LYS A 159 -4.51 20.56 -5.69
CA LYS A 159 -5.31 19.85 -4.67
C LYS A 159 -6.67 19.43 -5.20
N ARG A 160 -7.36 20.30 -5.95
CA ARG A 160 -8.66 20.01 -6.55
C ARG A 160 -8.56 18.84 -7.54
N LEU A 161 -7.55 18.83 -8.39
CA LEU A 161 -7.30 17.74 -9.35
C LEU A 161 -6.94 16.42 -8.65
N GLU A 162 -6.06 16.46 -7.65
CA GLU A 162 -5.66 15.27 -6.91
C GLU A 162 -6.83 14.71 -6.05
N ILE A 163 -7.68 15.55 -5.45
CA ILE A 163 -8.94 15.11 -4.81
C ILE A 163 -9.82 14.36 -5.81
N ARG A 164 -9.97 14.90 -7.04
CA ARG A 164 -10.76 14.26 -8.09
C ARG A 164 -10.19 12.88 -8.45
N TYR A 165 -8.86 12.76 -8.57
CA TYR A 165 -8.19 11.49 -8.85
C TYR A 165 -8.50 10.45 -7.78
N TRP A 166 -8.41 10.80 -6.50
CA TRP A 166 -8.72 9.87 -5.41
C TRP A 166 -10.19 9.50 -5.33
N GLN A 167 -11.11 10.41 -5.67
CA GLN A 167 -12.54 10.10 -5.79
C GLN A 167 -12.83 9.09 -6.91
N GLU A 168 -12.07 9.11 -8.01
CA GLU A 168 -12.21 8.12 -9.09
C GLU A 168 -11.68 6.72 -8.72
N CYS A 169 -10.93 6.60 -7.62
CA CYS A 169 -10.39 5.34 -7.11
C CYS A 169 -11.35 4.59 -6.17
N LEU A 170 -12.38 5.26 -5.64
CA LEU A 170 -13.42 4.71 -4.74
C LEU A 170 -14.61 4.18 -5.54
#